data_AF-A0A972SB20-F1
#
_entry.id   AF-A0A972SB20-F1
#
_cell.length_a   1.000
_cell.length_b   1.000
_cell.length_c   1.000
_cell.angle_alpha   90.00
_cell.angle_beta   90.00
_cell.angle_gamma   90.00
#
_symmetry.space_group_name_H-M   'P 1'
#
loop_
_entity.id
_entity.type
_entity.pdbx_description
1 polymer ?
#
loop_
_entity_poly.entity_id
_entity_poly.type
_entity_poly.pdbx_seq_one_letter_code
_entity_poly.pdbx_strand_id
1 'polypeptide(L)'
;LLHLKPPSSFQDKLSLFAKLFHLKNVFPKRISKKGICQENIKKANEVNLYDLPILTTWPQDGGPFITMGQVYTKSLDGSINNLGMYRLQVYDKNRLGMHWQIHKDSAHFFHDYKKTGKKMPVSIAIGGDPLYTWAATAPLPHGVFELLLYGFIKGENPRLVKSITNDIWIPHDVDFVIEGFVDPNEMEIEGPFGDHTGYYTLKEPYPVMNVECITHKNDPIYLATVVGKPPLEDKYMGWATERIFLPLLKTTAPDLIDYVMPENGVFHNLIIAKMKTRYPGHAKQFMHAFWGVGQMSFVKHAIFVNEDAPSLEDYEALSDYILDRVSVDNLLISEGVCDALDHSSDTPCYGGKLGVDCTEDNVKFAKKSILEDRKLFEKAFALDSDIKDLKQYKTYTKTPIAVLGVSKSKPVREIYENIKPLKEHTKLVVFVDEEKNDLDNPYMLIWRVVNNIDAKRDIFLEKEFIGIDATDKGPIDRFEREWPDDVDCDRDVIESLRKRGLLDVDDEFLRKFYI
;
A
#
# COMPACT_ATOMS: atom_id res chain seq x y z
N LEU A 1 7.46 -21.64 -16.10
CA LEU A 1 6.78 -22.81 -15.47
C LEU A 1 5.27 -22.84 -15.75
N LEU A 2 4.63 -21.71 -16.01
CA LEU A 2 3.18 -21.61 -16.24
C LEU A 2 2.66 -22.25 -17.54
N HIS A 3 3.50 -22.38 -18.59
CA HIS A 3 3.14 -23.03 -19.86
C HIS A 3 4.07 -24.20 -20.19
N LEU A 4 4.20 -25.16 -19.26
CA LEU A 4 4.94 -26.38 -19.54
C LEU A 4 4.13 -27.26 -20.51
N LYS A 5 4.64 -27.42 -21.73
CA LYS A 5 4.14 -28.44 -22.67
C LYS A 5 4.70 -29.81 -22.26
N PRO A 6 3.93 -30.92 -22.38
CA PRO A 6 4.46 -32.26 -22.18
C PRO A 6 5.66 -32.48 -23.11
N PRO A 7 6.82 -32.93 -22.59
CA PRO A 7 8.02 -33.08 -23.41
C PRO A 7 7.82 -34.21 -24.41
N SER A 8 7.89 -33.91 -25.70
CA SER A 8 7.71 -34.89 -26.79
C SER A 8 9.03 -35.53 -27.21
N SER A 9 10.16 -34.84 -27.06
CA SER A 9 11.50 -35.36 -27.38
C SER A 9 12.36 -35.64 -26.14
N PHE A 10 13.44 -36.42 -26.31
CA PHE A 10 14.42 -36.68 -25.24
C PHE A 10 15.16 -35.40 -24.81
N GLN A 11 15.42 -34.49 -25.76
CA GLN A 11 16.02 -33.19 -25.47
C GLN A 11 15.07 -32.29 -24.67
N ASP A 12 13.76 -32.35 -24.94
CA ASP A 12 12.75 -31.64 -24.14
C ASP A 12 12.65 -32.20 -22.73
N LYS A 13 12.79 -33.53 -22.57
CA LYS A 13 12.85 -34.17 -21.24
C LYS A 13 14.08 -33.72 -20.46
N LEU A 14 15.25 -33.63 -21.09
CA LEU A 14 16.49 -33.10 -20.49
C LEU A 14 16.36 -31.62 -20.12
N SER A 15 15.76 -30.80 -20.98
CA SER A 15 15.49 -29.38 -20.71
C SER A 15 14.50 -29.18 -19.57
N LEU A 16 13.44 -29.99 -19.53
CA LEU A 16 12.47 -30.00 -18.43
C LEU A 16 13.13 -30.46 -17.13
N PHE A 17 13.95 -31.51 -17.18
CA PHE A 17 14.71 -31.98 -16.02
C PHE A 17 15.67 -30.91 -15.51
N ALA A 18 16.42 -30.21 -16.37
CA ALA A 18 17.26 -29.09 -15.98
C ALA A 18 16.45 -27.97 -15.31
N LYS A 19 15.30 -27.58 -15.91
CA LYS A 19 14.38 -26.59 -15.34
C LYS A 19 13.83 -27.01 -13.97
N LEU A 20 13.49 -28.28 -13.79
CA LEU A 20 13.05 -28.83 -12.51
C LEU A 20 14.21 -28.97 -11.50
N PHE A 21 15.42 -29.26 -11.97
CA PHE A 21 16.62 -29.35 -11.13
C PHE A 21 16.99 -27.98 -10.54
N HIS A 22 16.75 -26.88 -11.25
CA HIS A 22 16.87 -25.53 -10.68
C HIS A 22 15.92 -25.31 -9.50
N LEU A 23 14.79 -26.01 -9.41
CA LEU A 23 13.88 -25.94 -8.27
C LEU A 23 14.40 -26.64 -7.01
N LYS A 24 15.46 -27.45 -7.10
CA LYS A 24 16.05 -28.08 -5.90
C LYS A 24 16.53 -27.05 -4.87
N ASN A 25 16.88 -25.85 -5.33
CA ASN A 25 17.41 -24.77 -4.50
C ASN A 25 16.29 -23.91 -3.89
N VAL A 26 15.02 -24.16 -4.24
CA VAL A 26 13.85 -23.42 -3.72
C VAL A 26 13.57 -23.77 -2.27
N PHE A 27 13.70 -25.05 -1.90
CA PHE A 27 13.25 -25.53 -0.61
C PHE A 27 14.21 -25.16 0.54
N PRO A 28 13.72 -24.70 1.69
CA PRO A 28 14.57 -24.41 2.83
C PRO A 28 15.35 -25.63 3.33
N LYS A 29 16.60 -25.41 3.75
CA LYS A 29 17.46 -26.41 4.36
C LYS A 29 17.60 -26.16 5.84
N ARG A 30 17.05 -27.06 6.64
CA ARG A 30 17.24 -27.07 8.10
C ARG A 30 18.65 -27.53 8.43
N ILE A 31 19.40 -26.73 9.19
CA ILE A 31 20.73 -27.08 9.66
C ILE A 31 20.70 -27.47 11.14
N SER A 32 21.52 -28.44 11.52
CA SER A 32 21.60 -28.95 12.90
C SER A 32 22.55 -28.16 13.81
N LYS A 33 23.40 -27.32 13.22
CA LYS A 33 24.33 -26.45 13.95
C LYS A 33 23.63 -25.15 14.36
N LYS A 34 24.15 -24.50 15.41
CA LYS A 34 23.74 -23.15 15.79
C LYS A 34 23.90 -22.18 14.61
N GLY A 35 22.97 -21.24 14.51
CA GLY A 35 23.03 -20.14 13.56
C GLY A 35 24.03 -19.07 13.97
N ILE A 36 24.43 -18.24 13.02
CA ILE A 36 25.20 -17.02 13.28
C ILE A 36 24.35 -16.06 14.11
N CYS A 37 23.04 -16.01 13.84
CA CYS A 37 22.08 -15.24 14.64
C CYS A 37 21.97 -15.68 16.12
N GLN A 38 22.55 -16.82 16.50
CA GLN A 38 22.46 -17.41 17.85
C GLN A 38 23.77 -17.35 18.63
N GLU A 39 24.72 -16.51 18.21
CA GLU A 39 26.02 -16.33 18.88
C GLU A 39 25.85 -15.73 20.28
N ASN A 40 25.00 -14.70 20.40
CA ASN A 40 24.67 -14.05 21.66
C ASN A 40 23.20 -14.34 22.00
N ILE A 41 22.93 -14.80 23.22
CA ILE A 41 21.61 -15.26 23.64
C ILE A 41 21.26 -14.62 24.99
N LYS A 42 20.16 -13.87 25.05
CA LYS A 42 19.58 -13.30 26.27
C LYS A 42 18.23 -13.97 26.54
N LYS A 43 18.05 -14.60 27.70
CA LYS A 43 16.82 -15.34 28.04
C LYS A 43 16.15 -14.81 29.30
N ALA A 44 14.84 -15.04 29.39
CA ALA A 44 14.06 -14.79 30.60
C ALA A 44 14.31 -13.38 31.16
N ASN A 45 14.93 -13.27 32.34
CA ASN A 45 15.16 -11.99 33.01
C ASN A 45 16.16 -11.07 32.31
N GLU A 46 16.98 -11.59 31.38
CA GLU A 46 17.96 -10.82 30.59
C GLU A 46 17.34 -10.20 29.33
N VAL A 47 16.10 -10.53 29.00
CA VAL A 47 15.39 -9.96 27.86
C VAL A 47 15.11 -8.48 28.13
N ASN A 48 15.55 -7.64 27.18
CA ASN A 48 15.26 -6.22 27.18
C ASN A 48 15.18 -5.69 25.73
N LEU A 49 13.97 -5.40 25.27
CA LEU A 49 13.71 -4.81 23.94
C LEU A 49 14.36 -3.43 23.78
N TYR A 50 14.58 -2.69 24.87
CA TYR A 50 15.25 -1.40 24.84
C TYR A 50 16.75 -1.49 24.53
N ASP A 51 17.33 -2.70 24.52
CA ASP A 51 18.72 -2.90 24.08
C ASP A 51 18.86 -2.81 22.54
N LEU A 52 17.74 -2.86 21.80
CA LEU A 52 17.72 -2.73 20.34
C LEU A 52 17.49 -1.26 19.97
N PRO A 53 18.09 -0.76 18.88
CA PRO A 53 17.93 0.63 18.43
C PRO A 53 16.60 0.82 17.67
N ILE A 54 15.48 0.49 18.32
CA ILE A 54 14.13 0.57 17.78
C ILE A 54 13.73 2.05 17.66
N LEU A 55 13.14 2.43 16.53
CA LEU A 55 12.85 3.84 16.22
C LEU A 55 11.44 4.24 16.68
N THR A 56 11.32 5.45 17.20
CA THR A 56 10.06 6.22 17.19
C THR A 56 10.22 7.25 16.08
N THR A 57 9.33 7.21 15.09
CA THR A 57 9.58 7.86 13.80
C THR A 57 8.91 9.22 13.73
N TRP A 58 7.61 9.26 14.05
CA TRP A 58 6.80 10.45 13.93
C TRP A 58 6.39 11.02 15.29
N PRO A 59 6.12 12.34 15.38
CA PRO A 59 5.83 13.00 16.65
C PRO A 59 4.63 12.44 17.40
N GLN A 60 3.63 11.92 16.69
CA GLN A 60 2.42 11.35 17.30
C GLN A 60 2.45 9.82 17.42
N ASP A 61 3.55 9.15 17.07
CA ASP A 61 3.67 7.70 17.22
C ASP A 61 3.45 7.29 18.69
N GLY A 62 2.67 6.23 18.92
CA GLY A 62 2.34 5.73 20.25
C GLY A 62 3.51 5.12 21.03
N GLY A 63 4.68 5.00 20.41
CA GLY A 63 5.90 4.46 21.00
C GLY A 63 6.93 4.07 19.94
N PRO A 64 7.97 3.31 20.31
CA PRO A 64 8.91 2.72 19.35
C PRO A 64 8.28 1.58 18.57
N PHE A 65 8.57 1.50 17.28
CA PHE A 65 8.09 0.45 16.38
C PHE A 65 9.22 -0.26 15.65
N ILE A 66 9.16 -1.59 15.61
CA ILE A 66 9.96 -2.39 14.69
C ILE A 66 9.25 -2.36 13.34
N THR A 67 9.85 -1.70 12.33
CA THR A 67 9.22 -1.50 11.01
C THR A 67 9.58 -2.56 9.97
N MET A 68 10.73 -3.24 10.14
CA MET A 68 11.24 -4.26 9.21
C MET A 68 11.32 -5.66 9.85
N GLY A 69 10.34 -6.00 10.71
CA GLY A 69 10.26 -7.29 11.39
C GLY A 69 9.77 -8.41 10.48
N GLN A 70 10.64 -9.37 10.18
CA GLN A 70 10.30 -10.62 9.48
C GLN A 70 9.63 -11.57 10.49
N VAL A 71 8.30 -11.65 10.49
CA VAL A 71 7.52 -12.42 11.48
C VAL A 71 7.22 -13.81 10.95
N TYR A 72 7.84 -14.80 11.60
CA TYR A 72 7.64 -16.20 11.33
C TYR A 72 6.58 -16.78 12.25
N THR A 73 5.59 -17.43 11.65
CA THR A 73 4.48 -18.11 12.33
C THR A 73 4.25 -19.49 11.71
N LYS A 74 3.49 -20.33 12.40
CA LYS A 74 3.13 -21.66 11.90
C LYS A 74 1.69 -22.01 12.28
N SER A 75 1.10 -22.95 11.54
CA SER A 75 -0.20 -23.52 11.86
C SER A 75 -0.14 -24.32 13.17
N LEU A 76 -1.31 -24.53 13.78
CA LEU A 76 -1.46 -25.24 15.05
C LEU A 76 -0.88 -26.67 15.04
N ASP A 77 -1.01 -27.37 13.91
CA ASP A 77 -0.45 -28.71 13.67
C ASP A 77 1.02 -28.67 13.20
N GLY A 78 1.55 -27.48 12.89
CA GLY A 78 2.90 -27.26 12.39
C GLY A 78 3.14 -27.67 10.94
N SER A 79 2.10 -27.96 10.17
CA SER A 79 2.22 -28.37 8.76
C SER A 79 2.49 -27.21 7.81
N ILE A 80 2.04 -26.00 8.14
CA ILE A 80 2.18 -24.78 7.34
C ILE A 80 3.05 -23.77 8.09
N ASN A 81 3.95 -23.12 7.37
CA ASN A 81 4.78 -22.03 7.88
C ASN A 81 4.43 -20.76 7.08
N ASN A 82 4.48 -19.62 7.74
CA ASN A 82 4.25 -18.32 7.16
C ASN A 82 5.38 -17.37 7.56
N LEU A 83 5.74 -16.48 6.65
CA LEU A 83 6.62 -15.34 6.87
C LEU A 83 5.89 -14.09 6.37
N GLY A 84 5.59 -13.17 7.28
CA GLY A 84 5.00 -11.88 6.94
C GLY A 84 5.83 -10.71 7.49
N MET A 85 5.70 -9.55 6.85
CA MET A 85 6.21 -8.29 7.37
C MET A 85 5.09 -7.57 8.12
N TYR A 86 5.32 -7.20 9.38
CA TYR A 86 4.36 -6.43 10.18
C TYR A 86 5.10 -5.41 11.04
N ARG A 87 4.48 -4.25 11.28
CA ARG A 87 4.96 -3.31 12.30
C ARG A 87 4.67 -3.85 13.69
N LEU A 88 5.60 -3.64 14.63
CA LEU A 88 5.50 -4.19 15.98
C LEU A 88 5.79 -3.11 17.03
N GLN A 89 4.80 -2.77 17.86
CA GLN A 89 4.96 -1.72 18.89
C GLN A 89 5.64 -2.26 20.14
N VAL A 90 6.65 -1.56 20.63
CA VAL A 90 7.29 -1.86 21.91
C VAL A 90 6.46 -1.25 23.04
N TYR A 91 5.89 -2.08 23.91
CA TYR A 91 5.17 -1.61 25.10
C TYR A 91 6.08 -1.50 26.31
N ASP A 92 6.98 -2.47 26.49
CA ASP A 92 8.00 -2.44 27.52
C ASP A 92 9.21 -3.34 27.17
N LYS A 93 10.03 -3.68 28.17
CA LYS A 93 11.25 -4.47 27.99
C LYS A 93 11.00 -5.87 27.40
N ASN A 94 9.80 -6.44 27.51
CA ASN A 94 9.53 -7.81 27.05
C ASN A 94 8.11 -8.03 26.49
N ARG A 95 7.31 -6.98 26.31
CA ARG A 95 6.01 -7.03 25.61
C ARG A 95 6.05 -6.26 24.30
N LEU A 96 5.55 -6.91 23.24
CA LEU A 96 5.59 -6.41 21.87
C LEU A 96 4.22 -6.60 21.20
N GLY A 97 3.62 -5.54 20.67
CA GLY A 97 2.33 -5.57 19.97
C GLY A 97 2.45 -6.13 18.56
N MET A 98 1.53 -7.03 18.18
CA MET A 98 1.53 -7.76 16.92
C MET A 98 0.44 -7.23 15.98
N HIS A 99 0.78 -6.28 15.10
CA HIS A 99 -0.18 -5.72 14.14
C HIS A 99 -0.46 -6.70 12.98
N TRP A 100 -1.20 -7.77 13.26
CA TRP A 100 -1.63 -8.72 12.24
C TRP A 100 -2.92 -8.24 11.56
N GLN A 101 -2.76 -7.68 10.37
CA GLN A 101 -3.90 -7.32 9.52
C GLN A 101 -4.77 -8.56 9.22
N ILE A 102 -6.08 -8.35 9.20
CA ILE A 102 -7.12 -9.40 9.16
C ILE A 102 -6.95 -10.35 7.96
N HIS A 103 -6.46 -9.84 6.83
CA HIS A 103 -6.34 -10.59 5.58
C HIS A 103 -5.05 -11.41 5.42
N LYS A 104 -4.23 -11.54 6.48
CA LYS A 104 -2.92 -12.21 6.43
C LYS A 104 -2.96 -13.57 7.12
N ASP A 105 -2.15 -14.52 6.65
CA ASP A 105 -2.13 -15.91 7.16
C ASP A 105 -1.89 -16.01 8.67
N SER A 106 -1.08 -15.11 9.26
CA SER A 106 -0.87 -15.04 10.72
C SER A 106 -2.17 -14.80 11.50
N ALA A 107 -3.12 -14.03 10.97
CA ALA A 107 -4.41 -13.78 11.62
C ALA A 107 -5.29 -15.05 11.62
N HIS A 108 -5.24 -15.84 10.55
CA HIS A 108 -5.90 -17.16 10.49
C HIS A 108 -5.32 -18.12 11.53
N PHE A 109 -3.99 -18.22 11.61
CA PHE A 109 -3.34 -19.05 12.63
C PHE A 109 -3.70 -18.60 14.03
N PHE A 110 -3.63 -17.29 14.32
CA PHE A 110 -4.03 -16.74 15.61
C PHE A 110 -5.44 -17.18 16.02
N HIS A 111 -6.39 -17.12 15.10
CA HIS A 111 -7.77 -17.55 15.37
C HIS A 111 -7.87 -19.06 15.66
N ASP A 112 -7.09 -19.90 14.97
CA ASP A 112 -7.04 -21.34 15.25
C ASP A 112 -6.38 -21.67 16.60
N TYR A 113 -5.30 -20.96 16.97
CA TYR A 113 -4.73 -21.04 18.32
C TYR A 113 -5.74 -20.62 19.38
N LYS A 114 -6.48 -19.52 19.14
CA LYS A 114 -7.53 -19.01 20.03
C LYS A 114 -8.62 -20.03 20.31
N LYS A 115 -9.10 -20.75 19.30
CA LYS A 115 -10.10 -21.83 19.47
C LYS A 115 -9.66 -22.94 20.43
N THR A 116 -8.35 -23.12 20.59
CA THR A 116 -7.79 -24.18 21.46
C THR A 116 -7.25 -23.67 22.80
N GLY A 117 -7.25 -22.35 23.01
CA GLY A 117 -6.67 -21.72 24.20
C GLY A 117 -5.15 -21.92 24.32
N LYS A 118 -4.46 -22.30 23.24
CA LYS A 118 -3.00 -22.47 23.24
C LYS A 118 -2.31 -21.16 22.87
N LYS A 119 -1.19 -20.89 23.53
CA LYS A 119 -0.30 -19.79 23.12
C LYS A 119 0.33 -20.09 21.76
N MET A 120 0.37 -19.08 20.91
CA MET A 120 0.93 -19.16 19.57
C MET A 120 2.43 -18.84 19.62
N PRO A 121 3.33 -19.73 19.17
CA PRO A 121 4.74 -19.41 19.08
C PRO A 121 4.97 -18.39 17.96
N VAL A 122 5.84 -17.41 18.21
CA VAL A 122 6.23 -16.39 17.22
C VAL A 122 7.74 -16.19 17.29
N SER A 123 8.39 -16.08 16.13
CA SER A 123 9.78 -15.63 16.04
C SER A 123 9.88 -14.49 15.04
N ILE A 124 10.52 -13.40 15.42
CA ILE A 124 10.72 -12.22 14.57
C ILE A 124 12.21 -12.14 14.27
N ALA A 125 12.57 -12.09 12.99
CA ALA A 125 13.94 -11.81 12.57
C ALA A 125 14.07 -10.39 12.03
N ILE A 126 15.27 -9.82 12.15
CA ILE A 126 15.63 -8.51 11.61
C ILE A 126 16.98 -8.63 10.92
N GLY A 127 17.12 -8.06 9.73
CA GLY A 127 18.35 -8.10 8.94
C GLY A 127 18.56 -9.42 8.17
N GLY A 128 19.82 -9.79 7.95
CA GLY A 128 20.22 -10.90 7.09
C GLY A 128 20.25 -10.53 5.59
N ASP A 129 20.03 -11.51 4.71
CA ASP A 129 19.91 -11.25 3.27
C ASP A 129 18.69 -10.35 3.00
N PRO A 130 18.84 -9.21 2.28
CA PRO A 130 17.73 -8.29 2.00
C PRO A 130 16.51 -8.95 1.33
N LEU A 131 16.72 -10.07 0.62
CA LEU A 131 15.65 -10.79 -0.04
C LEU A 131 14.71 -11.48 0.96
N TYR A 132 15.12 -11.73 2.22
CA TYR A 132 14.21 -12.21 3.26
C TYR A 132 13.14 -11.17 3.60
N THR A 133 13.57 -9.93 3.81
CA THR A 133 12.70 -8.77 4.06
C THR A 133 11.70 -8.59 2.92
N TRP A 134 12.16 -8.60 1.67
CA TRP A 134 11.27 -8.47 0.52
C TRP A 134 10.32 -9.67 0.36
N ALA A 135 10.81 -10.91 0.53
CA ALA A 135 9.97 -12.10 0.43
C ALA A 135 8.81 -12.08 1.43
N ALA A 136 9.01 -11.52 2.63
CA ALA A 136 7.98 -11.35 3.64
C ALA A 136 6.84 -10.37 3.25
N THR A 137 7.04 -9.56 2.22
CA THR A 137 6.02 -8.64 1.68
C THR A 137 5.33 -9.17 0.42
N ALA A 138 5.86 -10.25 -0.16
CA ALA A 138 5.42 -10.73 -1.47
C ALA A 138 3.98 -11.30 -1.45
N PRO A 139 3.12 -10.97 -2.43
CA PRO A 139 1.74 -11.44 -2.50
C PRO A 139 1.64 -12.88 -3.03
N LEU A 140 2.18 -13.85 -2.28
CA LEU A 140 2.11 -15.26 -2.67
C LEU A 140 0.72 -15.86 -2.46
N PRO A 141 0.36 -16.90 -3.23
CA PRO A 141 -0.86 -17.66 -2.98
C PRO A 141 -0.87 -18.26 -1.57
N HIS A 142 -2.05 -18.28 -0.95
CA HIS A 142 -2.26 -18.84 0.39
C HIS A 142 -1.63 -20.23 0.55
N GLY A 143 -0.89 -20.42 1.64
CA GLY A 143 -0.22 -21.69 1.98
C GLY A 143 1.13 -21.92 1.29
N VAL A 144 1.59 -21.01 0.43
CA VAL A 144 2.96 -21.04 -0.11
C VAL A 144 3.90 -20.32 0.85
N PHE A 145 4.84 -21.04 1.44
CA PHE A 145 5.82 -20.42 2.33
C PHE A 145 6.76 -19.46 1.58
N GLU A 146 6.87 -18.22 2.06
CA GLU A 146 7.52 -17.10 1.37
C GLU A 146 9.01 -17.31 1.12
N LEU A 147 9.71 -18.05 2.00
CA LEU A 147 11.12 -18.37 1.77
C LEU A 147 11.34 -19.29 0.55
N LEU A 148 10.31 -19.93 0.01
CA LEU A 148 10.42 -20.60 -1.29
C LEU A 148 10.72 -19.58 -2.40
N LEU A 149 10.14 -18.38 -2.33
CA LEU A 149 10.41 -17.31 -3.29
C LEU A 149 11.86 -16.83 -3.20
N TYR A 150 12.42 -16.75 -1.98
CA TYR A 150 13.85 -16.51 -1.78
C TYR A 150 14.69 -17.52 -2.56
N GLY A 151 14.46 -18.82 -2.35
CA GLY A 151 15.26 -19.85 -3.01
C GLY A 151 15.06 -19.91 -4.53
N PHE A 152 13.87 -19.52 -5.00
CA PHE A 152 13.57 -19.39 -6.42
C PHE A 152 14.35 -18.24 -7.08
N ILE A 153 14.36 -17.05 -6.46
CA ILE A 153 15.03 -15.87 -7.00
C ILE A 153 16.54 -15.97 -6.85
N LYS A 154 17.01 -16.32 -5.65
CA LYS A 154 18.44 -16.42 -5.32
C LYS A 154 19.12 -17.59 -6.03
N GLY A 155 18.36 -18.65 -6.31
CA GLY A 155 18.92 -19.90 -6.80
C GLY A 155 19.71 -20.66 -5.74
N GLU A 156 19.52 -20.34 -4.45
CA GLU A 156 20.19 -20.96 -3.29
C GLU A 156 19.17 -21.31 -2.20
N ASN A 157 19.35 -22.44 -1.53
CA ASN A 157 18.44 -22.83 -0.46
C ASN A 157 18.56 -21.88 0.73
N PRO A 158 17.45 -21.30 1.25
CA PRO A 158 17.49 -20.59 2.51
C PRO A 158 17.86 -21.58 3.62
N ARG A 159 18.92 -21.28 4.35
CA ARG A 159 19.45 -22.13 5.41
C ARG A 159 18.83 -21.71 6.73
N LEU A 160 18.09 -22.63 7.36
CA LEU A 160 17.30 -22.31 8.55
C LEU A 160 17.85 -23.00 9.79
N VAL A 161 17.80 -22.30 10.91
CA VAL A 161 18.04 -22.81 12.26
C VAL A 161 16.77 -22.77 13.07
N LYS A 162 16.67 -23.69 14.04
CA LYS A 162 15.54 -23.71 14.96
C LYS A 162 15.70 -22.59 15.98
N SER A 163 14.62 -21.85 16.24
CA SER A 163 14.52 -20.91 17.36
C SER A 163 14.91 -21.58 18.68
N ILE A 164 15.38 -20.78 19.63
CA ILE A 164 15.89 -21.23 20.92
C ILE A 164 14.79 -21.64 21.91
N THR A 165 13.67 -20.92 21.96
CA THR A 165 12.56 -21.15 22.91
C THR A 165 11.33 -21.80 22.29
N ASN A 166 11.24 -21.85 20.96
CA ASN A 166 10.10 -22.43 20.27
C ASN A 166 10.51 -23.28 19.04
N ASP A 167 9.53 -23.85 18.34
CA ASP A 167 9.75 -24.80 17.24
C ASP A 167 9.81 -24.17 15.83
N ILE A 168 9.90 -22.85 15.74
CA ILE A 168 9.95 -22.13 14.46
C ILE A 168 11.37 -22.22 13.87
N TRP A 169 11.45 -22.20 12.54
CA TRP A 169 12.71 -22.21 11.81
C TRP A 169 12.90 -20.87 11.11
N ILE A 170 14.02 -20.21 11.39
CA ILE A 170 14.36 -18.88 10.89
C ILE A 170 15.69 -18.92 10.11
N PRO A 171 15.98 -17.95 9.22
CA PRO A 171 17.26 -17.88 8.54
C PRO A 171 18.42 -17.79 9.54
N HIS A 172 19.52 -18.49 9.25
CA HIS A 172 20.62 -18.66 10.20
C HIS A 172 21.55 -17.46 10.35
N ASP A 173 21.41 -16.46 9.48
CA ASP A 173 22.33 -15.34 9.23
C ASP A 173 21.69 -13.96 9.45
N VAL A 174 20.45 -13.92 9.95
CA VAL A 174 19.79 -12.68 10.39
C VAL A 174 20.55 -12.02 11.54
N ASP A 175 20.39 -10.70 11.66
CA ASP A 175 21.13 -9.89 12.61
C ASP A 175 20.59 -10.04 14.04
N PHE A 176 19.27 -9.95 14.19
CA PHE A 176 18.56 -10.12 15.46
C PHE A 176 17.40 -11.11 15.32
N VAL A 177 17.08 -11.78 16.42
CA VAL A 177 15.91 -12.64 16.57
C VAL A 177 15.23 -12.35 17.90
N ILE A 178 13.92 -12.15 17.86
CA ILE A 178 13.06 -12.00 19.04
C ILE A 178 12.10 -13.18 19.05
N GLU A 179 12.11 -13.97 20.12
CA GLU A 179 11.35 -15.21 20.24
C GLU A 179 10.43 -15.18 21.46
N GLY A 180 9.25 -15.78 21.33
CA GLY A 180 8.25 -15.74 22.39
C GLY A 180 6.92 -16.31 21.97
N PHE A 181 5.88 -15.92 22.71
CA PHE A 181 4.53 -16.46 22.56
C PHE A 181 3.47 -15.38 22.67
N VAL A 182 2.46 -15.49 21.82
CA VAL A 182 1.24 -14.66 21.87
C VAL A 182 0.15 -15.46 22.57
N ASP A 183 -0.45 -14.89 23.63
CA ASP A 183 -1.66 -15.42 24.23
C ASP A 183 -2.87 -14.84 23.48
N PRO A 184 -3.74 -15.66 22.86
CA PRO A 184 -4.89 -15.15 22.12
C PRO A 184 -5.96 -14.39 22.93
N ASN A 185 -5.81 -14.34 24.25
CA ASN A 185 -6.66 -13.57 25.15
C ASN A 185 -6.01 -12.26 25.62
N GLU A 186 -4.72 -12.03 25.35
CA GLU A 186 -4.01 -10.82 25.71
C GLU A 186 -3.98 -9.86 24.52
N MET A 187 -4.59 -8.69 24.69
CA MET A 187 -4.65 -7.63 23.70
C MET A 187 -4.28 -6.31 24.36
N GLU A 188 -3.55 -5.44 23.66
CA GLU A 188 -3.21 -4.09 24.10
C GLU A 188 -3.45 -3.10 22.97
N ILE A 189 -3.67 -1.83 23.33
CA ILE A 189 -3.88 -0.77 22.34
C ILE A 189 -2.56 -0.50 21.63
N GLU A 190 -2.57 -0.63 20.30
CA GLU A 190 -1.51 -0.17 19.40
C GLU A 190 -1.79 1.25 18.93
N GLY A 191 -0.73 1.99 18.60
CA GLY A 191 -0.83 3.25 17.88
C GLY A 191 -1.01 4.52 18.75
N PRO A 192 -1.13 5.69 18.12
CA PRO A 192 -1.19 5.89 16.67
C PRO A 192 0.15 5.56 16.01
N PHE A 193 0.17 5.38 14.69
CA PHE A 193 1.40 5.14 13.94
C PHE A 193 1.32 5.81 12.57
N GLY A 194 2.32 6.63 12.22
CA GLY A 194 2.38 7.22 10.88
C GLY A 194 2.68 6.15 9.83
N ASP A 195 1.73 5.88 8.94
CA ASP A 195 1.79 4.75 8.00
C ASP A 195 2.11 5.18 6.55
N HIS A 196 2.40 4.20 5.69
CA HIS A 196 2.74 4.38 4.27
C HIS A 196 1.64 5.04 3.42
N THR A 197 0.41 5.12 3.94
CA THR A 197 -0.67 5.90 3.31
C THR A 197 -0.43 7.40 3.41
N GLY A 198 0.47 7.84 4.30
CA GLY A 198 0.72 9.24 4.64
C GLY A 198 -0.19 9.79 5.74
N TYR A 199 -0.94 8.92 6.43
CA TYR A 199 -1.83 9.25 7.54
C TYR A 199 -1.47 8.44 8.79
N TYR A 200 -1.84 8.96 9.96
CA TYR A 200 -1.74 8.20 11.20
C TYR A 200 -2.80 7.10 11.23
N THR A 201 -2.38 5.85 11.43
CA THR A 201 -3.33 4.79 11.78
C THR A 201 -3.84 5.04 13.19
N LEU A 202 -5.15 4.90 13.37
CA LEU A 202 -5.82 5.09 14.65
C LEU A 202 -5.48 3.99 15.66
N LYS A 203 -5.80 4.27 16.92
CA LYS A 203 -5.57 3.35 18.03
C LYS A 203 -6.53 2.18 18.00
N GLU A 204 -6.01 0.96 18.03
CA GLU A 204 -6.82 -0.26 18.02
C GLU A 204 -6.19 -1.37 18.88
N PRO A 205 -6.99 -2.29 19.45
CA PRO A 205 -6.46 -3.42 20.21
C PRO A 205 -5.84 -4.49 19.32
N TYR A 206 -4.57 -4.82 19.56
CA TYR A 206 -3.84 -5.90 18.88
C TYR A 206 -3.28 -6.96 19.85
N PRO A 207 -3.02 -8.19 19.37
CA PRO A 207 -2.41 -9.23 20.20
C PRO A 207 -1.03 -8.83 20.72
N VAL A 208 -0.69 -9.35 21.91
CA VAL A 208 0.60 -9.07 22.55
C VAL A 208 1.47 -10.32 22.57
N MET A 209 2.71 -10.16 22.13
CA MET A 209 3.75 -11.17 22.27
C MET A 209 4.52 -10.92 23.57
N ASN A 210 4.58 -11.95 24.40
CA ASN A 210 5.51 -12.01 25.53
C ASN A 210 6.85 -12.56 25.01
N VAL A 211 7.89 -11.73 25.06
CA VAL A 211 9.24 -12.07 24.60
C VAL A 211 9.97 -12.88 25.67
N GLU A 212 10.51 -14.03 25.28
CA GLU A 212 11.23 -14.95 26.17
C GLU A 212 12.72 -15.05 25.86
N CYS A 213 13.12 -14.73 24.63
CA CYS A 213 14.51 -14.79 24.21
C CYS A 213 14.79 -13.75 23.12
N ILE A 214 15.94 -13.10 23.23
CA ILE A 214 16.52 -12.29 22.16
C ILE A 214 17.88 -12.88 21.82
N THR A 215 18.12 -13.14 20.54
CA THR A 215 19.43 -13.57 20.05
C THR A 215 19.94 -12.64 18.97
N HIS A 216 21.25 -12.54 18.83
CA HIS A 216 21.87 -11.78 17.75
C HIS A 216 23.26 -12.32 17.40
N LYS A 217 23.69 -12.04 16.17
CA LYS A 217 25.07 -12.27 15.75
C LYS A 217 26.02 -11.26 16.39
N ASN A 218 27.32 -11.51 16.31
CA ASN A 218 28.33 -10.50 16.62
C ASN A 218 28.24 -9.33 15.61
N ASP A 219 28.40 -8.11 16.10
CA ASP A 219 28.30 -6.86 15.32
C ASP A 219 27.02 -6.77 14.45
N PRO A 220 25.82 -6.87 15.06
CA PRO A 220 24.58 -6.93 14.32
C PRO A 220 24.17 -5.55 13.77
N ILE A 221 23.58 -5.54 12.57
CA ILE A 221 23.00 -4.38 11.90
C ILE A 221 21.49 -4.40 12.12
N TYR A 222 20.95 -3.32 12.67
CA TYR A 222 19.50 -3.18 12.84
C TYR A 222 18.88 -2.57 11.58
N LEU A 223 18.10 -3.39 10.86
CA LEU A 223 17.36 -2.94 9.68
C LEU A 223 16.07 -2.25 10.13
N ALA A 224 15.85 -1.03 9.67
CA ALA A 224 14.64 -0.25 9.90
C ALA A 224 14.32 0.59 8.66
N THR A 225 13.05 0.97 8.51
CA THR A 225 12.61 1.97 7.54
C THR A 225 11.69 2.99 8.20
N VAL A 226 11.46 4.09 7.50
CA VAL A 226 10.49 5.14 7.83
C VAL A 226 9.40 5.11 6.75
N VAL A 227 8.14 5.06 7.17
CA VAL A 227 6.97 5.12 6.29
C VAL A 227 6.15 6.36 6.59
N GLY A 228 5.40 6.90 5.63
CA GLY A 228 4.71 8.19 5.74
C GLY A 228 4.14 8.66 4.39
N LYS A 229 4.29 9.95 4.08
CA LYS A 229 3.93 10.49 2.75
C LYS A 229 4.96 10.06 1.69
N PRO A 230 4.52 9.79 0.44
CA PRO A 230 5.43 9.46 -0.65
C PRO A 230 6.33 10.67 -1.00
N PRO A 231 7.58 10.44 -1.48
CA PRO A 231 8.17 9.15 -1.83
C PRO A 231 8.88 8.50 -0.64
N LEU A 232 8.78 7.18 -0.54
CA LEU A 232 9.40 6.38 0.50
C LEU A 232 10.27 5.27 -0.10
N GLU A 233 11.11 4.65 0.73
CA GLU A 233 12.01 3.56 0.34
C GLU A 233 11.25 2.31 -0.12
N ASP A 234 10.11 2.03 0.50
CA ASP A 234 9.24 0.90 0.18
C ASP A 234 8.77 0.87 -1.28
N LYS A 235 8.82 2.01 -1.99
CA LYS A 235 8.46 2.07 -3.41
C LYS A 235 9.30 1.14 -4.28
N TYR A 236 10.58 0.96 -3.95
CA TYR A 236 11.46 0.06 -4.69
C TYR A 236 11.04 -1.41 -4.50
N MET A 237 10.49 -1.75 -3.33
CA MET A 237 9.91 -3.06 -3.06
C MET A 237 8.60 -3.25 -3.83
N GLY A 238 7.76 -2.22 -3.89
CA GLY A 238 6.53 -2.19 -4.69
C GLY A 238 6.78 -2.41 -6.18
N TRP A 239 7.72 -1.66 -6.77
CA TRP A 239 8.09 -1.81 -8.19
C TRP A 239 8.62 -3.21 -8.52
N ALA A 240 9.43 -3.80 -7.63
CA ALA A 240 9.90 -5.17 -7.80
C ALA A 240 8.72 -6.17 -7.78
N THR A 241 7.80 -6.00 -6.83
CA THR A 241 6.58 -6.82 -6.74
C THR A 241 5.75 -6.74 -8.01
N GLU A 242 5.53 -5.55 -8.56
CA GLU A 242 4.80 -5.39 -9.81
C GLU A 242 5.39 -6.22 -10.96
N ARG A 243 6.70 -6.09 -11.17
CA ARG A 243 7.38 -6.75 -12.30
C ARG A 243 7.42 -8.27 -12.11
N ILE A 244 7.69 -8.73 -10.89
CA ILE A 244 7.83 -10.16 -10.58
C ILE A 244 6.47 -10.88 -10.68
N PHE A 245 5.38 -10.23 -10.27
CA PHE A 245 4.05 -10.84 -10.25
C PHE A 245 3.20 -10.59 -11.51
N LEU A 246 3.60 -9.67 -12.39
CA LEU A 246 2.92 -9.45 -13.68
C LEU A 246 2.62 -10.74 -14.46
N PRO A 247 3.56 -11.70 -14.63
CA PRO A 247 3.26 -12.95 -15.35
C PRO A 247 2.18 -13.80 -14.67
N LEU A 248 2.06 -13.74 -13.34
CA LEU A 248 1.01 -14.44 -12.61
C LEU A 248 -0.33 -13.74 -12.79
N LEU A 249 -0.38 -12.41 -12.72
CA LEU A 249 -1.59 -11.62 -12.97
C LEU A 249 -2.13 -11.84 -14.39
N LYS A 250 -1.27 -12.01 -15.39
CA LYS A 250 -1.68 -12.37 -16.76
C LYS A 250 -2.40 -13.72 -16.86
N THR A 251 -2.31 -14.59 -15.85
CA THR A 251 -3.08 -15.85 -15.85
C THR A 251 -4.56 -15.62 -15.56
N THR A 252 -4.92 -14.55 -14.84
CA THR A 252 -6.30 -14.14 -14.56
C THR A 252 -6.79 -13.03 -15.50
N ALA A 253 -5.87 -12.23 -16.04
CA ALA A 253 -6.12 -11.17 -17.03
C ALA A 253 -5.25 -11.37 -18.30
N PRO A 254 -5.59 -12.30 -19.20
CA PRO A 254 -4.71 -12.76 -20.28
C PRO A 254 -4.36 -11.70 -21.34
N ASP A 255 -5.24 -10.74 -21.58
CA ASP A 255 -5.00 -9.64 -22.51
C ASP A 255 -4.34 -8.41 -21.82
N LEU A 256 -3.88 -8.55 -20.57
CA LEU A 256 -3.10 -7.51 -19.89
C LEU A 256 -1.73 -7.38 -20.56
N ILE A 257 -1.44 -6.19 -21.07
CA ILE A 257 -0.14 -5.86 -21.66
C ILE A 257 0.81 -5.50 -20.53
N ASP A 258 0.42 -4.54 -19.70
CA ASP A 258 1.19 -4.05 -18.56
C ASP A 258 0.28 -3.35 -17.53
N TYR A 259 0.80 -3.07 -16.34
CA TYR A 259 0.17 -2.18 -15.35
C TYR A 259 1.24 -1.45 -14.55
N VAL A 260 0.86 -0.34 -13.90
CA VAL A 260 1.70 0.38 -12.93
C VAL A 260 0.87 0.76 -11.73
N MET A 261 1.51 0.84 -10.57
CA MET A 261 0.94 1.36 -9.34
C MET A 261 1.82 2.54 -8.86
N PRO A 262 1.45 3.79 -9.20
CA PRO A 262 2.26 4.95 -8.84
C PRO A 262 2.49 5.04 -7.33
N GLU A 263 3.67 5.47 -6.89
CA GLU A 263 3.97 5.57 -5.45
C GLU A 263 3.15 6.66 -4.77
N ASN A 264 2.91 7.79 -5.46
CA ASN A 264 1.95 8.80 -5.01
C ASN A 264 0.49 8.38 -5.24
N GLY A 265 0.27 7.21 -5.85
CA GLY A 265 -0.99 6.50 -5.89
C GLY A 265 -1.20 5.55 -4.71
N VAL A 266 -0.29 5.55 -3.71
CA VAL A 266 -0.24 4.59 -2.58
C VAL A 266 -0.36 3.14 -3.06
N PHE A 267 0.31 2.83 -4.18
CA PHE A 267 0.25 1.55 -4.86
C PHE A 267 -1.18 1.09 -5.18
N HIS A 268 -1.78 0.29 -4.31
CA HIS A 268 -3.08 -0.32 -4.56
C HIS A 268 -4.23 0.71 -4.60
N ASN A 269 -4.09 1.91 -4.00
CA ASN A 269 -5.17 2.90 -4.11
C ASN A 269 -5.40 3.36 -5.57
N LEU A 270 -4.35 3.44 -6.39
CA LEU A 270 -4.46 3.73 -7.83
C LEU A 270 -3.64 2.77 -8.69
N ILE A 271 -4.33 2.02 -9.54
CA ILE A 271 -3.70 1.22 -10.59
C ILE A 271 -4.05 1.75 -11.97
N ILE A 272 -3.04 1.80 -12.85
CA ILE A 272 -3.23 2.07 -14.27
C ILE A 272 -2.83 0.83 -15.07
N ALA A 273 -3.76 0.25 -15.82
CA ALA A 273 -3.56 -0.99 -16.56
C ALA A 273 -3.69 -0.77 -18.06
N LYS A 274 -2.69 -1.21 -18.81
CA LYS A 274 -2.67 -1.23 -20.27
C LYS A 274 -3.08 -2.60 -20.78
N MET A 275 -4.11 -2.67 -21.61
CA MET A 275 -4.69 -3.93 -22.07
C MET A 275 -4.95 -3.95 -23.57
N LYS A 276 -4.97 -5.16 -24.11
CA LYS A 276 -5.42 -5.41 -25.48
C LYS A 276 -6.94 -5.56 -25.50
N THR A 277 -7.65 -4.55 -25.97
CA THR A 277 -9.10 -4.62 -26.13
C THR A 277 -9.48 -5.57 -27.27
N ARG A 278 -10.49 -6.41 -27.03
CA ARG A 278 -10.90 -7.48 -27.95
C ARG A 278 -12.38 -7.42 -28.28
N TYR A 279 -13.19 -6.96 -27.34
CA TYR A 279 -14.65 -6.93 -27.42
C TYR A 279 -15.21 -5.83 -26.49
N PRO A 280 -16.44 -5.36 -26.74
CA PRO A 280 -17.12 -4.41 -25.86
C PRO A 280 -17.19 -4.92 -24.41
N GLY A 281 -16.91 -4.05 -23.45
CA GLY A 281 -16.94 -4.38 -22.01
C GLY A 281 -15.69 -5.13 -21.51
N HIS A 282 -14.64 -5.30 -22.32
CA HIS A 282 -13.43 -6.01 -21.90
C HIS A 282 -12.74 -5.36 -20.68
N ALA A 283 -12.70 -4.03 -20.60
CA ALA A 283 -12.14 -3.33 -19.43
C ALA A 283 -12.94 -3.63 -18.14
N LYS A 284 -14.28 -3.75 -18.23
CA LYS A 284 -15.14 -4.11 -17.10
C LYS A 284 -14.85 -5.54 -16.60
N GLN A 285 -14.53 -6.46 -17.50
CA GLN A 285 -14.07 -7.80 -17.10
C GLN A 285 -12.77 -7.72 -16.29
N PHE A 286 -11.82 -6.85 -16.69
CA PHE A 286 -10.58 -6.64 -15.96
C PHE A 286 -10.82 -5.99 -14.59
N MET A 287 -11.75 -5.02 -14.50
CA MET A 287 -12.15 -4.42 -13.22
C MET A 287 -12.58 -5.50 -12.22
N HIS A 288 -13.45 -6.43 -12.64
CA HIS A 288 -13.87 -7.55 -11.78
C HIS A 288 -12.75 -8.55 -11.47
N ALA A 289 -11.81 -8.78 -12.40
CA ALA A 289 -10.66 -9.65 -12.15
C ALA A 289 -9.72 -9.05 -11.09
N PHE A 290 -9.49 -7.72 -11.15
CA PHE A 290 -8.63 -7.02 -10.20
C PHE A 290 -9.28 -7.00 -8.81
N TRP A 291 -10.56 -6.66 -8.73
CA TRP A 291 -11.29 -6.62 -7.46
C TRP A 291 -11.63 -7.99 -6.87
N GLY A 292 -11.48 -9.06 -7.65
CA GLY A 292 -11.96 -10.39 -7.27
C GLY A 292 -10.93 -11.31 -6.61
N VAL A 293 -9.63 -11.03 -6.69
CA VAL A 293 -8.59 -12.04 -6.34
C VAL A 293 -7.43 -11.45 -5.53
N GLY A 294 -7.11 -12.12 -4.41
CA GLY A 294 -5.91 -11.86 -3.62
C GLY A 294 -5.78 -10.41 -3.14
N GLN A 295 -4.55 -9.92 -2.98
CA GLN A 295 -4.29 -8.54 -2.55
C GLN A 295 -4.68 -7.49 -3.60
N MET A 296 -4.88 -7.89 -4.86
CA MET A 296 -5.42 -6.99 -5.90
C MET A 296 -6.85 -6.54 -5.58
N SER A 297 -7.57 -7.28 -4.74
CA SER A 297 -8.91 -6.89 -4.29
C SER A 297 -8.95 -5.58 -3.51
N PHE A 298 -7.83 -5.14 -2.93
CA PHE A 298 -7.73 -3.85 -2.23
C PHE A 298 -7.75 -2.65 -3.16
N VAL A 299 -7.62 -2.85 -4.48
CA VAL A 299 -7.59 -1.74 -5.44
C VAL A 299 -8.83 -0.87 -5.31
N LYS A 300 -8.61 0.41 -5.04
CA LYS A 300 -9.70 1.40 -4.92
C LYS A 300 -10.04 2.00 -6.27
N HIS A 301 -9.04 2.45 -7.01
CA HIS A 301 -9.20 3.12 -8.30
C HIS A 301 -8.38 2.42 -9.37
N ALA A 302 -9.04 2.02 -10.46
CA ALA A 302 -8.41 1.33 -11.56
C ALA A 302 -8.73 2.03 -12.89
N ILE A 303 -7.71 2.51 -13.58
CA ILE A 303 -7.82 3.14 -14.90
C ILE A 303 -7.32 2.16 -15.95
N PHE A 304 -8.15 1.87 -16.96
CA PHE A 304 -7.82 0.95 -18.04
C PHE A 304 -7.61 1.70 -19.35
N VAL A 305 -6.45 1.51 -19.98
CA VAL A 305 -6.12 2.09 -21.29
C VAL A 305 -5.83 0.98 -22.30
N ASN A 306 -6.05 1.27 -23.59
CA ASN A 306 -5.82 0.29 -24.65
C ASN A 306 -4.34 0.22 -25.08
N GLU A 307 -4.04 -0.62 -26.06
CA GLU A 307 -2.67 -0.87 -26.54
C GLU A 307 -1.98 0.34 -27.20
N ASP A 308 -2.76 1.32 -27.66
CA ASP A 308 -2.29 2.55 -28.33
C ASP A 308 -1.88 3.65 -27.34
N ALA A 309 -2.19 3.50 -26.05
CA ALA A 309 -1.86 4.50 -25.05
C ALA A 309 -0.34 4.76 -24.97
N PRO A 310 0.11 5.96 -24.54
CA PRO A 310 1.50 6.23 -24.22
C PRO A 310 2.10 5.24 -23.21
N SER A 311 3.41 5.37 -22.95
CA SER A 311 4.05 4.59 -21.89
C SER A 311 3.32 4.80 -20.56
N LEU A 312 3.18 3.73 -19.76
CA LEU A 312 2.63 3.85 -18.41
C LEU A 312 3.52 4.66 -17.45
N GLU A 313 4.78 4.91 -17.84
CA GLU A 313 5.74 5.75 -17.12
C GLU A 313 5.74 7.22 -17.59
N ASP A 314 5.11 7.53 -18.74
CA ASP A 314 4.99 8.90 -19.25
C ASP A 314 3.67 9.52 -18.75
N TYR A 315 3.66 9.92 -17.48
CA TYR A 315 2.45 10.44 -16.83
C TYR A 315 1.87 11.69 -17.50
N GLU A 316 2.70 12.52 -18.13
CA GLU A 316 2.23 13.72 -18.84
C GLU A 316 1.42 13.34 -20.07
N ALA A 317 1.97 12.51 -20.97
CA ALA A 317 1.24 12.08 -22.16
C ALA A 317 0.08 11.13 -21.82
N LEU A 318 0.25 10.27 -20.81
CA LEU A 318 -0.76 9.32 -20.38
C LEU A 318 -1.97 10.02 -19.75
N SER A 319 -1.75 11.05 -18.94
CA SER A 319 -2.86 11.83 -18.36
C SER A 319 -3.67 12.55 -19.45
N ASP A 320 -3.02 13.12 -20.47
CA ASP A 320 -3.71 13.69 -21.63
C ASP A 320 -4.55 12.64 -22.36
N TYR A 321 -3.98 11.46 -22.59
CA TYR A 321 -4.65 10.33 -23.22
C TYR A 321 -5.90 9.86 -22.46
N ILE A 322 -5.79 9.79 -21.13
CA ILE A 322 -6.87 9.42 -20.21
C ILE A 322 -7.97 10.49 -20.24
N LEU A 323 -7.62 11.77 -20.07
CA LEU A 323 -8.59 12.86 -19.99
C LEU A 323 -9.31 13.11 -21.32
N ASP A 324 -8.74 12.68 -22.44
CA ASP A 324 -9.46 12.64 -23.71
C ASP A 324 -10.51 11.52 -23.81
N ARG A 325 -10.54 10.58 -22.86
CA ARG A 325 -11.38 9.36 -22.89
C ARG A 325 -12.25 9.17 -21.66
N VAL A 326 -12.04 9.95 -20.59
CA VAL A 326 -12.90 9.95 -19.40
C VAL A 326 -14.25 10.62 -19.69
N SER A 327 -15.32 9.90 -19.40
CA SER A 327 -16.70 10.39 -19.34
C SER A 327 -17.50 9.60 -18.31
N VAL A 328 -18.66 10.13 -17.91
CA VAL A 328 -19.57 9.45 -16.96
C VAL A 328 -19.99 8.05 -17.44
N ASP A 329 -20.16 7.86 -18.76
CA ASP A 329 -20.59 6.58 -19.35
C ASP A 329 -19.53 5.47 -19.22
N ASN A 330 -18.28 5.87 -19.04
CA ASN A 330 -17.13 4.96 -18.97
C ASN A 330 -16.67 4.68 -17.53
N LEU A 331 -17.42 5.17 -16.53
CA LEU A 331 -17.15 4.89 -15.11
C LEU A 331 -17.93 3.68 -14.62
N LEU A 332 -17.30 2.88 -13.78
CA LEU A 332 -17.93 1.82 -13.01
C LEU A 332 -17.68 2.09 -11.53
N ILE A 333 -18.74 2.44 -10.79
CA ILE A 333 -18.71 2.48 -9.33
C ILE A 333 -19.19 1.12 -8.81
N SER A 334 -18.38 0.50 -7.97
CA SER A 334 -18.67 -0.78 -7.31
C SER A 334 -18.33 -0.70 -5.82
N GLU A 335 -18.31 -1.82 -5.14
CA GLU A 335 -17.96 -1.95 -3.72
C GLU A 335 -17.23 -3.27 -3.48
N GLY A 336 -16.42 -3.33 -2.42
CA GLY A 336 -15.73 -4.55 -2.04
C GLY A 336 -14.76 -4.32 -0.89
N VAL A 337 -13.86 -5.27 -0.70
CA VAL A 337 -12.83 -5.23 0.35
C VAL A 337 -11.88 -4.06 0.09
N CYS A 338 -11.65 -3.24 1.11
CA CYS A 338 -10.60 -2.22 1.14
C CYS A 338 -9.47 -2.66 2.06
N ASP A 339 -8.30 -2.01 1.93
CA ASP A 339 -7.22 -2.20 2.88
C ASP A 339 -7.68 -1.82 4.30
N ALA A 340 -7.10 -2.47 5.31
CA ALA A 340 -7.42 -2.18 6.71
C ALA A 340 -7.07 -0.74 7.10
N LEU A 341 -6.13 -0.12 6.37
CA LEU A 341 -5.64 1.23 6.58
C LEU A 341 -6.42 2.28 5.76
N ASP A 342 -7.44 1.88 4.99
CA ASP A 342 -8.31 2.82 4.29
C ASP A 342 -9.18 3.60 5.30
N HIS A 343 -8.77 4.83 5.56
CA HIS A 343 -9.49 5.76 6.44
C HIS A 343 -10.71 6.36 5.75
N SER A 344 -10.75 6.41 4.42
CA SER A 344 -11.81 7.11 3.70
C SER A 344 -13.14 6.35 3.66
N SER A 345 -13.12 5.02 3.84
CA SER A 345 -14.34 4.21 3.77
C SER A 345 -15.24 4.43 4.99
N ASP A 346 -16.56 4.35 4.84
CA ASP A 346 -17.47 4.48 6.00
C ASP A 346 -17.39 3.24 6.92
N THR A 347 -17.07 2.09 6.35
CA THR A 347 -16.97 0.80 7.06
C THR A 347 -15.52 0.30 7.01
N PRO A 348 -14.92 -0.11 8.14
CA PRO A 348 -13.56 -0.67 8.14
C PRO A 348 -13.42 -1.84 7.15
N CYS A 349 -12.35 -1.84 6.35
CA CYS A 349 -12.03 -2.86 5.34
C CYS A 349 -13.10 -3.04 4.22
N TYR A 350 -14.04 -2.12 4.06
CA TYR A 350 -15.10 -2.20 3.04
C TYR A 350 -15.52 -0.82 2.53
N GLY A 351 -15.50 -0.63 1.22
CA GLY A 351 -15.81 0.67 0.62
C GLY A 351 -16.09 0.63 -0.87
N GLY A 352 -16.32 1.82 -1.42
CA GLY A 352 -16.55 2.05 -2.84
C GLY A 352 -15.28 1.89 -3.68
N LYS A 353 -15.46 1.36 -4.89
CA LYS A 353 -14.39 1.16 -5.88
C LYS A 353 -14.73 1.87 -7.18
N LEU A 354 -13.72 2.44 -7.85
CA LEU A 354 -13.85 3.14 -9.12
C LEU A 354 -13.07 2.41 -10.22
N GLY A 355 -13.76 2.00 -11.27
CA GLY A 355 -13.16 1.61 -12.54
C GLY A 355 -13.38 2.70 -13.58
N VAL A 356 -12.35 3.04 -14.34
CA VAL A 356 -12.39 4.03 -15.42
C VAL A 356 -11.97 3.37 -16.73
N ASP A 357 -12.90 3.22 -17.67
CA ASP A 357 -12.63 2.67 -18.99
C ASP A 357 -12.17 3.76 -19.97
N CYS A 358 -10.85 3.88 -20.16
CA CYS A 358 -10.23 4.79 -21.12
C CYS A 358 -9.73 4.03 -22.36
N THR A 359 -10.37 2.92 -22.72
CA THR A 359 -9.90 2.09 -23.83
C THR A 359 -10.43 2.50 -25.20
N GLU A 360 -11.51 3.28 -25.26
CA GLU A 360 -12.13 3.77 -26.49
C GLU A 360 -12.20 5.30 -26.52
N ASP A 361 -12.00 5.90 -27.70
CA ASP A 361 -12.13 7.35 -27.92
C ASP A 361 -13.57 7.76 -28.29
N ASN A 362 -14.49 7.52 -27.36
CA ASN A 362 -15.93 7.80 -27.58
C ASN A 362 -16.38 9.14 -26.98
N VAL A 363 -15.49 9.85 -26.31
CA VAL A 363 -15.82 11.14 -25.69
C VAL A 363 -15.94 12.19 -26.79
N LYS A 364 -17.16 12.70 -26.96
CA LYS A 364 -17.42 13.80 -27.89
C LYS A 364 -16.74 15.07 -27.37
N PHE A 365 -15.94 15.68 -28.24
CA PHE A 365 -15.39 17.01 -27.97
C PHE A 365 -16.53 18.03 -27.98
N ALA A 366 -16.85 18.59 -26.81
CA ALA A 366 -17.70 19.76 -26.70
C ALA A 366 -16.79 21.00 -26.64
N LYS A 367 -16.93 21.93 -27.59
CA LYS A 367 -16.20 23.20 -27.57
C LYS A 367 -16.60 23.98 -26.33
N LYS A 368 -15.63 24.30 -25.46
CA LYS A 368 -15.84 25.03 -24.20
C LYS A 368 -15.31 26.44 -24.27
N SER A 369 -15.87 27.31 -23.42
CA SER A 369 -15.29 28.61 -23.14
C SER A 369 -14.31 28.45 -21.98
N ILE A 370 -13.08 28.03 -22.27
CA ILE A 370 -12.05 27.91 -21.22
C ILE A 370 -11.76 29.31 -20.66
N LEU A 371 -11.86 29.45 -19.34
CA LEU A 371 -11.53 30.68 -18.63
C LEU A 371 -10.11 30.57 -18.05
N GLU A 372 -9.49 31.72 -17.78
CA GLU A 372 -8.30 31.79 -16.94
C GLU A 372 -8.67 31.43 -15.48
N ASP A 373 -7.73 30.82 -14.75
CA ASP A 373 -7.94 30.32 -13.38
C ASP A 373 -8.62 31.35 -12.48
N ARG A 374 -8.10 32.59 -12.45
CA ARG A 374 -8.68 33.69 -11.66
C ARG A 374 -10.14 33.98 -11.99
N LYS A 375 -10.52 33.97 -13.27
CA LYS A 375 -11.90 34.26 -13.69
C LYS A 375 -12.83 33.10 -13.37
N LEU A 376 -12.34 31.86 -13.48
CA LEU A 376 -13.10 30.69 -13.08
C LEU A 376 -13.28 30.66 -11.55
N PHE A 377 -12.24 31.02 -10.79
CA PHE A 377 -12.28 31.19 -9.34
C PHE A 377 -13.31 32.23 -8.93
N GLU A 378 -13.25 33.45 -9.48
CA GLU A 378 -14.19 34.52 -9.17
C GLU A 378 -15.66 34.10 -9.41
N LYS A 379 -15.91 33.30 -10.47
CA LYS A 379 -17.22 32.69 -10.72
C LYS A 379 -17.58 31.61 -9.70
N ALA A 380 -16.65 30.72 -9.38
CA ALA A 380 -16.86 29.64 -8.42
C ALA A 380 -17.16 30.20 -7.02
N PHE A 381 -16.36 31.15 -6.55
CA PHE A 381 -16.53 31.87 -5.29
C PHE A 381 -17.88 32.61 -5.21
N ALA A 382 -18.31 33.24 -6.30
CA ALA A 382 -19.60 33.91 -6.36
C ALA A 382 -20.80 32.95 -6.29
N LEU A 383 -20.62 31.70 -6.74
CA LEU A 383 -21.63 30.63 -6.64
C LEU A 383 -21.62 29.98 -5.25
N ASP A 384 -20.43 29.79 -4.66
CA ASP A 384 -20.28 29.26 -3.32
C ASP A 384 -19.03 29.83 -2.62
N SER A 385 -19.24 30.52 -1.50
CA SER A 385 -18.19 31.18 -0.73
C SER A 385 -17.25 30.22 0.00
N ASP A 386 -17.58 28.92 0.09
CA ASP A 386 -16.72 27.92 0.71
C ASP A 386 -15.50 27.60 -0.15
N ILE A 387 -15.55 27.92 -1.45
CA ILE A 387 -14.41 27.79 -2.37
C ILE A 387 -13.45 28.93 -2.10
N LYS A 388 -12.20 28.62 -1.75
CA LYS A 388 -11.17 29.59 -1.34
C LYS A 388 -10.05 29.75 -2.36
N ASP A 389 -9.82 28.71 -3.16
CA ASP A 389 -8.83 28.74 -4.23
C ASP A 389 -9.24 27.82 -5.40
N LEU A 390 -8.65 28.03 -6.58
CA LEU A 390 -8.89 27.21 -7.77
C LEU A 390 -7.66 27.16 -8.68
N LYS A 391 -7.30 25.93 -9.09
CA LYS A 391 -6.32 25.67 -10.15
C LYS A 391 -6.90 24.81 -11.26
N GLN A 392 -6.67 25.17 -12.52
CA GLN A 392 -7.02 24.29 -13.65
C GLN A 392 -5.81 23.52 -14.16
N TYR A 393 -6.08 22.28 -14.59
CA TYR A 393 -5.12 21.39 -15.21
C TYR A 393 -5.65 20.87 -16.54
N LYS A 394 -4.72 20.67 -17.49
CA LYS A 394 -4.99 19.99 -18.77
C LYS A 394 -6.19 20.59 -19.52
N THR A 395 -6.28 21.92 -19.52
CA THR A 395 -7.41 22.70 -20.08
C THR A 395 -7.65 22.50 -21.57
N TYR A 396 -6.66 21.94 -22.27
CA TYR A 396 -6.67 21.62 -23.69
C TYR A 396 -7.28 20.24 -24.02
N THR A 397 -7.54 19.39 -23.02
CA THR A 397 -8.12 18.04 -23.22
C THR A 397 -9.65 18.08 -23.31
N LYS A 398 -10.27 16.97 -23.73
CA LYS A 398 -11.74 16.83 -23.76
C LYS A 398 -12.37 16.89 -22.37
N THR A 399 -11.63 16.55 -21.31
CA THR A 399 -12.08 16.57 -19.90
C THR A 399 -11.07 17.35 -19.04
N PRO A 400 -11.08 18.69 -19.09
CA PRO A 400 -10.24 19.53 -18.26
C PRO A 400 -10.66 19.41 -16.80
N ILE A 401 -9.68 19.59 -15.91
CA ILE A 401 -9.84 19.45 -14.46
C ILE A 401 -9.75 20.83 -13.83
N ALA A 402 -10.66 21.13 -12.89
CA ALA A 402 -10.50 22.23 -11.95
C ALA A 402 -10.41 21.67 -10.52
N VAL A 403 -9.30 21.93 -9.86
CA VAL A 403 -9.11 21.61 -8.44
C VAL A 403 -9.54 22.82 -7.63
N LEU A 404 -10.41 22.61 -6.65
CA LEU A 404 -11.06 23.63 -5.82
C LEU A 404 -10.61 23.44 -4.38
N GLY A 405 -9.87 24.40 -3.85
CA GLY A 405 -9.57 24.47 -2.42
C GLY A 405 -10.80 24.95 -1.67
N VAL A 406 -11.26 24.19 -0.69
CA VAL A 406 -12.47 24.51 0.08
C VAL A 406 -12.20 24.59 1.58
N SER A 407 -12.91 25.51 2.23
CA SER A 407 -13.08 25.56 3.69
C SER A 407 -14.55 25.27 3.99
N LYS A 408 -14.85 24.01 4.31
CA LYS A 408 -16.23 23.50 4.35
C LYS A 408 -17.05 24.09 5.49
N SER A 409 -18.17 24.71 5.15
CA SER A 409 -19.25 25.05 6.10
C SER A 409 -20.48 24.17 5.95
N LYS A 410 -20.49 23.31 4.91
CA LYS A 410 -21.55 22.36 4.53
C LYS A 410 -20.93 21.18 3.75
N PRO A 411 -21.68 20.08 3.51
CA PRO A 411 -21.19 18.96 2.70
C PRO A 411 -20.76 19.42 1.30
N VAL A 412 -19.67 18.85 0.77
CA VAL A 412 -19.16 19.19 -0.57
C VAL A 412 -20.20 18.91 -1.66
N ARG A 413 -21.08 17.94 -1.47
CA ARG A 413 -22.20 17.69 -2.39
C ARG A 413 -23.07 18.93 -2.59
N GLU A 414 -23.30 19.76 -1.56
CA GLU A 414 -24.07 20.99 -1.70
C GLU A 414 -23.28 22.07 -2.48
N ILE A 415 -21.98 22.17 -2.24
CA ILE A 415 -21.08 23.06 -3.00
C ILE A 415 -21.10 22.65 -4.49
N TYR A 416 -20.98 21.36 -4.77
CA TYR A 416 -21.06 20.79 -6.12
C TYR A 416 -22.37 21.16 -6.84
N GLU A 417 -23.50 21.06 -6.14
CA GLU A 417 -24.81 21.46 -6.68
C GLU A 417 -24.87 22.95 -7.05
N ASN A 418 -24.26 23.83 -6.23
CA ASN A 418 -24.21 25.27 -6.47
C ASN A 418 -23.34 25.64 -7.69
N ILE A 419 -22.25 24.90 -7.94
CA ILE A 419 -21.30 25.19 -9.01
C ILE A 419 -21.59 24.51 -10.34
N LYS A 420 -22.74 23.84 -10.49
CA LYS A 420 -23.18 23.27 -11.79
C LYS A 420 -23.11 24.22 -12.98
N PRO A 421 -23.30 25.54 -12.86
CA PRO A 421 -23.08 26.47 -13.97
C PRO A 421 -21.65 26.44 -14.54
N LEU A 422 -20.65 25.98 -13.80
CA LEU A 422 -19.26 25.89 -14.27
C LEU A 422 -19.03 24.79 -15.32
N LYS A 423 -20.00 23.90 -15.56
CA LYS A 423 -19.91 22.84 -16.59
C LYS A 423 -19.66 23.37 -18.02
N GLU A 424 -19.93 24.66 -18.27
CA GLU A 424 -19.63 25.33 -19.53
C GLU A 424 -18.11 25.59 -19.74
N HIS A 425 -17.34 25.55 -18.64
CA HIS A 425 -15.93 25.93 -18.57
C HIS A 425 -15.03 24.73 -18.22
N THR A 426 -15.49 23.82 -17.36
CA THR A 426 -14.74 22.61 -16.95
C THR A 426 -15.65 21.37 -16.91
N LYS A 427 -15.09 20.15 -16.97
CA LYS A 427 -15.88 18.89 -16.91
C LYS A 427 -15.66 18.11 -15.63
N LEU A 428 -14.47 18.20 -15.04
CA LEU A 428 -14.14 17.49 -13.82
C LEU A 428 -13.74 18.50 -12.76
N VAL A 429 -14.40 18.44 -11.61
CA VAL A 429 -14.05 19.24 -10.43
C VAL A 429 -13.61 18.33 -9.30
N VAL A 430 -12.49 18.68 -8.67
CA VAL A 430 -11.95 17.98 -7.50
C VAL A 430 -11.93 18.95 -6.34
N PHE A 431 -12.53 18.59 -5.21
CA PHE A 431 -12.52 19.40 -4.00
C PHE A 431 -11.48 18.86 -3.02
N VAL A 432 -10.64 19.74 -2.48
CA VAL A 432 -9.62 19.43 -1.47
C VAL A 432 -9.63 20.49 -0.37
N ASP A 433 -9.23 20.16 0.85
CA ASP A 433 -9.14 21.15 1.93
C ASP A 433 -8.05 22.18 1.60
N GLU A 434 -8.42 23.46 1.56
CA GLU A 434 -7.51 24.55 1.19
C GLU A 434 -6.27 24.60 2.11
N GLU A 435 -6.47 24.50 3.42
CA GLU A 435 -5.39 24.66 4.41
C GLU A 435 -4.33 23.54 4.35
N LYS A 436 -4.66 22.39 3.75
CA LYS A 436 -3.82 21.19 3.71
C LYS A 436 -3.22 20.87 2.34
N ASN A 437 -3.55 21.65 1.30
CA ASN A 437 -3.19 21.30 -0.07
C ASN A 437 -2.73 22.52 -0.87
N ASP A 438 -1.52 22.42 -1.42
CA ASP A 438 -1.00 23.32 -2.44
C ASP A 438 -1.60 22.95 -3.81
N LEU A 439 -2.45 23.82 -4.35
CA LEU A 439 -3.13 23.55 -5.61
C LEU A 439 -2.18 23.57 -6.83
N ASP A 440 -0.96 24.07 -6.70
CA ASP A 440 0.10 24.01 -7.74
C ASP A 440 0.95 22.73 -7.66
N ASN A 441 0.68 21.83 -6.72
CA ASN A 441 1.41 20.58 -6.54
C ASN A 441 0.62 19.35 -7.04
N PRO A 442 0.63 19.04 -8.35
CA PRO A 442 -0.12 17.90 -8.89
C PRO A 442 0.34 16.56 -8.33
N TYR A 443 1.60 16.43 -7.88
CA TYR A 443 2.11 15.19 -7.31
C TYR A 443 1.37 14.81 -6.03
N MET A 444 1.25 15.76 -5.09
CA MET A 444 0.55 15.54 -3.82
C MET A 444 -0.96 15.62 -3.94
N LEU A 445 -1.49 16.34 -4.94
CA LEU A 445 -2.93 16.30 -5.23
C LEU A 445 -3.39 14.91 -5.65
N ILE A 446 -2.60 14.17 -6.45
CA ILE A 446 -2.92 12.77 -6.78
C ILE A 446 -2.96 11.92 -5.50
N TRP A 447 -1.94 12.04 -4.65
CA TRP A 447 -1.90 11.34 -3.35
C TRP A 447 -3.13 11.66 -2.49
N ARG A 448 -3.49 12.94 -2.36
CA ARG A 448 -4.67 13.36 -1.59
C ARG A 448 -5.93 12.70 -2.13
N VAL A 449 -6.16 12.81 -3.44
CA VAL A 449 -7.39 12.32 -4.07
C VAL A 449 -7.56 10.82 -3.92
N VAL A 450 -6.53 10.02 -4.20
CA VAL A 450 -6.69 8.55 -4.19
C VAL A 450 -6.82 7.97 -2.78
N ASN A 451 -6.31 8.68 -1.76
CA ASN A 451 -6.47 8.29 -0.36
C ASN A 451 -7.85 8.66 0.18
N ASN A 452 -8.32 9.89 -0.11
CA ASN A 452 -9.44 10.48 0.60
C ASN A 452 -10.83 10.18 0.03
N ILE A 453 -10.90 9.38 -1.04
CA ILE A 453 -12.19 9.08 -1.68
C ILE A 453 -12.66 7.64 -1.44
N ASP A 454 -13.91 7.53 -1.03
CA ASP A 454 -14.74 6.35 -1.22
C ASP A 454 -15.60 6.58 -2.47
N ALA A 455 -15.43 5.75 -3.50
CA ALA A 455 -16.05 5.99 -4.80
C ALA A 455 -17.59 6.04 -4.77
N LYS A 456 -18.25 5.42 -3.77
CA LYS A 456 -19.72 5.45 -3.65
C LYS A 456 -20.22 6.76 -3.04
N ARG A 457 -19.45 7.33 -2.12
CA ARG A 457 -19.83 8.54 -1.39
C ARG A 457 -19.39 9.79 -2.14
N ASP A 458 -18.16 9.78 -2.64
CA ASP A 458 -17.43 11.01 -2.97
C ASP A 458 -17.39 11.34 -4.46
N ILE A 459 -17.93 10.46 -5.31
CA ILE A 459 -18.03 10.71 -6.75
C ILE A 459 -19.45 11.16 -7.08
N PHE A 460 -19.56 12.36 -7.64
CA PHE A 460 -20.80 12.96 -8.09
C PHE A 460 -20.88 12.91 -9.61
N LEU A 461 -21.91 12.24 -10.14
CA LEU A 461 -22.08 12.03 -11.57
C LEU A 461 -23.31 12.78 -12.06
N GLU A 462 -23.12 13.78 -12.94
CA GLU A 462 -24.23 14.45 -13.61
C GLU A 462 -23.93 14.71 -15.10
N LYS A 463 -24.43 13.84 -15.98
CA LYS A 463 -24.26 13.93 -17.44
C LYS A 463 -22.80 14.05 -17.88
N GLU A 464 -22.30 15.26 -18.09
CA GLU A 464 -20.92 15.55 -18.54
C GLU A 464 -20.08 16.25 -17.47
N PHE A 465 -20.64 16.47 -16.27
CA PHE A 465 -19.98 17.14 -15.15
C PHE A 465 -19.73 16.11 -14.03
N ILE A 466 -18.46 15.94 -13.67
CA ILE A 466 -17.99 14.98 -12.67
C ILE A 466 -17.46 15.77 -11.49
N GLY A 467 -17.93 15.46 -10.29
CA GLY A 467 -17.39 15.97 -9.03
C GLY A 467 -16.68 14.87 -8.25
N ILE A 468 -15.57 15.21 -7.62
CA ILE A 468 -14.81 14.32 -6.72
C ILE A 468 -14.56 15.07 -5.41
N ASP A 469 -15.11 14.58 -4.30
CA ASP A 469 -14.87 15.11 -2.96
C ASP A 469 -13.67 14.39 -2.30
N ALA A 470 -12.48 14.98 -2.42
CA ALA A 470 -11.25 14.49 -1.80
C ALA A 470 -10.87 15.24 -0.50
N THR A 471 -11.82 15.97 0.11
CA THR A 471 -11.57 16.61 1.40
C THR A 471 -11.51 15.58 2.52
N ASP A 472 -11.00 15.98 3.67
CA ASP A 472 -11.17 15.23 4.91
C ASP A 472 -12.65 15.09 5.25
N LYS A 473 -13.05 13.97 5.85
CA LYS A 473 -14.47 13.72 6.18
C LYS A 473 -14.71 13.88 7.67
N GLY A 474 -15.90 14.36 8.02
CA GLY A 474 -16.31 14.48 9.40
C GLY A 474 -17.83 14.46 9.59
N PRO A 475 -18.32 14.89 10.77
CA PRO A 475 -19.75 14.86 11.08
C PRO A 475 -20.61 15.63 10.08
N ILE A 476 -20.08 16.70 9.48
CA ILE A 476 -20.77 17.47 8.45
C ILE A 476 -21.09 16.62 7.22
N ASP A 477 -20.23 15.66 6.88
CA ASP A 477 -20.37 14.74 5.76
C ASP A 477 -21.16 13.47 6.15
N ARG A 478 -21.67 13.40 7.39
CA ARG A 478 -22.25 12.20 8.02
C ARG A 478 -21.25 11.05 8.14
N PHE A 479 -19.96 11.39 8.26
CA PHE A 479 -18.89 10.44 8.53
C PHE A 479 -18.66 10.34 10.04
N GLU A 480 -18.83 9.14 10.59
CA GLU A 480 -18.77 8.90 12.05
C GLU A 480 -17.43 8.32 12.53
N ARG A 481 -16.63 7.72 11.62
CA ARG A 481 -15.28 7.27 11.96
C ARG A 481 -14.39 8.49 12.21
N GLU A 482 -13.38 8.32 13.07
CA GLU A 482 -12.35 9.33 13.25
C GLU A 482 -11.54 9.46 11.96
N TRP A 483 -11.31 10.71 11.53
CA TRP A 483 -10.48 11.01 10.38
C TRP A 483 -9.06 11.26 10.85
N PRO A 484 -8.05 10.52 10.34
CA PRO A 484 -6.70 10.62 10.84
C PRO A 484 -6.01 11.90 10.38
N ASP A 485 -5.03 12.33 11.18
CA ASP A 485 -4.11 13.38 10.78
C ASP A 485 -3.13 12.89 9.70
N ASP A 486 -2.64 13.84 8.92
CA ASP A 486 -1.53 13.67 8.00
C ASP A 486 -0.22 13.38 8.77
N VAL A 487 0.67 12.59 8.17
CA VAL A 487 2.03 12.37 8.68
C VAL A 487 2.95 13.44 8.12
N ASP A 488 3.24 14.46 8.94
CA ASP A 488 4.12 15.57 8.59
C ASP A 488 5.43 15.53 9.39
N CYS A 489 6.53 15.97 8.76
CA CYS A 489 7.81 16.11 9.43
C CYS A 489 7.86 17.44 10.20
N ASP A 490 8.33 17.39 11.46
CA ASP A 490 8.52 18.60 12.24
C ASP A 490 9.62 19.48 11.63
N ARG A 491 9.34 20.79 11.50
CA ARG A 491 10.32 21.77 10.99
C ARG A 491 11.64 21.74 11.78
N ASP A 492 11.57 21.55 13.09
CA ASP A 492 12.73 21.46 13.97
C ASP A 492 13.63 20.26 13.61
N VAL A 493 13.05 19.16 13.12
CA VAL A 493 13.81 17.99 12.64
C VAL A 493 14.57 18.35 11.37
N ILE A 494 13.90 19.00 10.40
CA ILE A 494 14.52 19.44 9.14
C ILE A 494 15.69 20.40 9.41
N GLU A 495 15.47 21.39 10.27
CA GLU A 495 16.50 22.37 10.66
C GLU A 495 17.68 21.70 11.37
N SER A 496 17.40 20.75 12.27
CA SER A 496 18.43 19.96 12.95
C SER A 496 19.27 19.13 11.97
N LEU A 497 18.64 18.46 11.01
CA LEU A 497 19.33 17.68 9.99
C LEU A 497 20.20 18.56 9.07
N ARG A 498 19.68 19.72 8.63
CA ARG A 498 20.45 20.73 7.87
C ARG A 498 21.67 21.19 8.68
N LYS A 499 21.49 21.54 9.96
CA LYS A 499 22.57 21.98 10.85
C LYS A 499 23.65 20.91 11.06
N ARG A 500 23.27 19.63 11.03
CA ARG A 500 24.19 18.49 11.16
C ARG A 500 24.86 18.11 9.83
N GLY A 501 24.49 18.74 8.71
CA GLY A 501 24.97 18.39 7.38
C GLY A 501 24.48 17.02 6.90
N LEU A 502 23.33 16.56 7.40
CA LEU A 502 22.74 15.26 7.06
C LEU A 502 21.60 15.37 6.04
N LEU A 503 21.16 16.59 5.72
CA LEU A 503 20.10 16.85 4.75
C LEU A 503 20.58 17.90 3.75
N ASP A 504 20.60 17.51 2.48
CA ASP A 504 20.99 18.33 1.32
C ASP A 504 19.84 18.36 0.30
N VAL A 505 18.75 19.04 0.67
CA VAL A 505 17.57 19.26 -0.18
C VAL A 505 17.13 20.72 -0.11
N ASP A 506 16.69 21.24 -1.26
CA ASP A 506 16.15 22.59 -1.37
C ASP A 506 14.69 22.68 -0.92
N ASP A 507 14.17 23.90 -0.81
CA ASP A 507 12.80 24.14 -0.37
C ASP A 507 11.77 23.74 -1.44
N GLU A 508 12.17 23.63 -2.72
CA GLU A 508 11.32 23.10 -3.79
C GLU A 508 11.04 21.61 -3.58
N PHE A 509 12.06 20.83 -3.21
CA PHE A 509 11.94 19.43 -2.85
C PHE A 509 11.02 19.23 -1.64
N LEU A 510 11.22 20.02 -0.57
CA LEU A 510 10.37 19.97 0.63
C LEU A 510 8.91 20.29 0.29
N ARG A 511 8.67 21.37 -0.47
CA ARG A 511 7.33 21.76 -0.94
C ARG A 511 6.69 20.69 -1.80
N LYS A 512 7.45 20.06 -2.71
CA LYS A 512 6.96 19.03 -3.62
C LYS A 512 6.42 17.80 -2.89
N PHE A 513 7.04 17.41 -1.78
CA PHE A 513 6.72 16.18 -1.05
C PHE A 513 6.03 16.40 0.30
N TYR A 514 5.64 17.65 0.61
CA TYR A 514 5.06 18.04 1.89
C TYR A 514 5.91 17.55 3.08
N ILE A 515 7.21 17.80 3.01
CA ILE A 515 8.18 17.50 4.07
C ILE A 515 8.36 18.73 4.95
#